data_AF-A0A6C2UVG0-F1
#
_entry.id   AF-A0A6C2UVG0-F1
#
_cell.length_a   1.000
_cell.length_b   1.000
_cell.length_c   1.000
_cell.angle_alpha   90.00
_cell.angle_beta   90.00
_cell.angle_gamma   90.00
#
_symmetry.space_group_name_H-M   'P 1'
#
loop_
_entity.id
_entity.type
_entity.pdbx_description
1 polymer ?
#
loop_
_entity_poly.entity_id
_entity_poly.type
_entity_poly.pdbx_seq_one_letter_code
_entity_poly.pdbx_strand_id
1 'polypeptide(L)'
;MDRGTNLGRLRLIPGAREYNEIFTFIDFGGPPTNNHAERALRPLVIFRKTSMGTRSAAGSENIGVFASLAQTAKLQDASVIELFSALLTGTPNQTQTVLFDGSGETQIS
;
A
#
# COMPACT_ATOMS: atom_id res chain seq x y z
N MET A 1 15.32 41.13 9.68
CA MET A 1 15.99 40.03 10.41
C MET A 1 15.98 38.81 9.51
N ASP A 2 17.16 38.47 9.02
CA ASP A 2 17.41 37.46 8.00
C ASP A 2 17.05 36.06 8.51
N ARG A 3 16.12 35.39 7.83
CA ARG A 3 15.68 34.04 8.19
C ARG A 3 16.75 33.08 7.69
N GLY A 4 17.64 32.73 8.61
CA GLY A 4 18.71 31.75 8.45
C GLY A 4 18.33 30.63 7.50
N THR A 5 19.01 30.62 6.37
CA THR A 5 18.95 29.61 5.33
C THR A 5 19.16 28.26 5.99
N ASN A 6 18.16 27.37 5.92
CA ASN A 6 18.23 26.01 6.42
C ASN A 6 19.27 25.22 5.59
N LEU A 7 20.54 25.32 6.00
CA LEU A 7 21.72 24.72 5.38
C LEU A 7 21.66 23.17 5.31
N GLY A 8 20.71 22.55 6.02
CA GLY A 8 20.45 21.10 5.95
C GLY A 8 19.63 20.64 4.74
N ARG A 9 18.89 21.53 4.05
CA ARG A 9 18.03 21.15 2.90
C ARG A 9 18.77 21.07 1.55
N LEU A 10 19.98 21.64 1.46
CA LEU A 10 20.63 21.96 0.19
C LEU A 10 21.53 20.86 -0.41
N ARG A 11 21.66 19.68 0.22
CA ARG A 11 22.59 18.63 -0.22
C ARG A 11 21.93 17.44 -0.93
N LEU A 12 20.61 17.41 -1.03
CA LEU A 12 19.87 16.30 -1.65
C LEU A 12 19.26 16.79 -2.96
N ILE A 13 20.02 16.57 -4.04
CA ILE A 13 19.67 16.74 -5.47
C ILE A 13 18.65 17.86 -5.74
N PRO A 14 19.08 19.13 -5.68
CA PRO A 14 18.29 20.24 -6.18
C PRO A 14 17.94 19.96 -7.66
N GLY A 15 16.64 19.87 -7.98
CA GLY A 15 16.15 19.63 -9.34
C GLY A 15 15.62 18.22 -9.63
N ALA A 16 15.66 17.28 -8.67
CA ALA A 16 14.88 16.05 -8.79
C ALA A 16 13.38 16.37 -8.78
N ARG A 17 12.60 15.72 -9.64
CA ARG A 17 11.13 15.90 -9.72
C ARG A 17 10.47 15.66 -8.37
N GLU A 18 11.03 14.74 -7.58
CA GLU A 18 10.51 14.29 -6.31
C GLU A 18 11.03 15.11 -5.11
N TYR A 19 11.82 16.17 -5.33
CA TYR A 19 12.48 16.94 -4.26
C TYR A 19 11.53 17.40 -3.14
N ASN A 20 10.30 17.79 -3.51
CA ASN A 20 9.29 18.22 -2.53
C ASN A 20 8.71 17.05 -1.70
N GLU A 21 8.84 15.82 -2.17
CA GLU A 21 8.24 14.62 -1.55
C GLU A 21 9.23 13.81 -0.69
N ILE A 22 10.53 14.11 -0.76
CA ILE A 22 11.58 13.36 -0.02
C ILE A 22 11.38 13.46 1.49
N PHE A 23 10.82 14.57 1.97
CA PHE A 23 10.69 14.88 3.40
C PHE A 23 9.24 14.83 3.91
N THR A 24 8.31 14.30 3.13
CA THR A 24 6.88 14.22 3.51
C THR A 24 6.67 13.45 4.82
N PHE A 25 7.57 12.53 5.18
CA PHE A 25 7.53 11.83 6.47
C PHE A 25 7.67 12.77 7.69
N ILE A 26 8.30 13.95 7.53
CA ILE A 26 8.41 14.97 8.59
C ILE A 26 7.04 15.60 8.84
N ASP A 27 6.29 15.90 7.78
CA ASP A 27 5.00 16.57 7.88
C ASP A 27 3.89 15.65 8.43
N PHE A 28 3.95 14.36 8.09
CA PHE A 28 2.94 13.36 8.48
C PHE A 28 3.36 12.41 9.62
N GLY A 29 4.57 12.57 10.18
CA GLY A 29 5.04 11.78 11.33
C GLY A 29 5.37 10.31 11.02
N GLY A 30 5.78 10.00 9.78
CA GLY A 30 6.11 8.65 9.33
C GLY A 30 7.59 8.26 9.54
N PRO A 31 7.95 6.97 9.39
CA PRO A 31 9.35 6.56 9.40
C PRO A 31 10.10 7.17 8.20
N PRO A 32 11.39 7.52 8.33
CA PRO A 32 12.20 8.08 7.24
C PRO A 32 12.62 7.02 6.20
N THR A 33 11.85 5.94 6.04
CA THR A 33 12.20 4.78 5.21
C THR A 33 10.99 4.26 4.45
N ASN A 34 11.21 3.79 3.21
CA ASN A 34 10.19 3.17 2.38
C ASN A 34 9.98 1.66 2.65
N ASN A 35 10.57 1.13 3.73
CA ASN A 35 10.58 -0.31 4.03
C ASN A 35 9.18 -0.93 4.07
N HIS A 36 8.19 -0.19 4.58
CA HIS A 36 6.80 -0.67 4.64
C HIS A 36 6.22 -0.90 3.24
N ALA A 37 6.34 0.08 2.33
CA ALA A 37 5.81 -0.06 0.99
C ALA A 37 6.60 -1.10 0.17
N GLU A 38 7.92 -1.14 0.31
CA GLU A 38 8.74 -2.18 -0.34
C GLU A 38 8.36 -3.59 0.10
N ARG A 39 8.10 -3.79 1.40
CA ARG A 39 7.63 -5.07 1.92
C ARG A 39 6.25 -5.43 1.40
N ALA A 40 5.34 -4.45 1.29
CA ALA A 40 4.00 -4.67 0.74
C ALA A 40 4.05 -5.07 -0.75
N LEU A 41 4.96 -4.48 -1.53
CA LEU A 41 5.11 -4.76 -2.98
C LEU A 41 5.90 -6.05 -3.28
N ARG A 42 6.76 -6.49 -2.36
CA ARG A 42 7.67 -7.64 -2.57
C ARG A 42 6.98 -8.91 -3.08
N PRO A 43 5.81 -9.34 -2.57
CA PRO A 43 5.12 -10.52 -3.08
C PRO A 43 4.82 -10.41 -4.58
N LEU A 44 4.36 -9.24 -5.03
CA LEU A 44 4.00 -9.01 -6.43
C LEU A 44 5.23 -8.96 -7.34
N VAL A 45 6.32 -8.35 -6.86
CA VAL A 45 7.60 -8.31 -7.59
C VAL A 45 8.20 -9.71 -7.74
N ILE A 46 8.17 -10.52 -6.66
CA ILE A 46 8.61 -11.92 -6.69
C ILE A 46 7.74 -12.71 -7.66
N PHE A 47 6.41 -12.61 -7.57
CA PHE A 47 5.49 -13.26 -8.50
C PHE A 47 5.86 -12.96 -9.95
N ARG A 48 5.98 -11.67 -10.31
CA ARG A 48 6.35 -11.27 -11.67
C ARG A 48 7.68 -11.87 -12.11
N LYS A 49 8.67 -11.92 -11.21
CA LYS A 49 9.99 -12.48 -11.51
C LYS A 49 9.95 -14.00 -11.71
N THR A 50 9.20 -14.74 -10.90
CA THR A 50 9.17 -16.21 -10.95
C THR A 50 8.24 -16.74 -12.03
N SER A 51 7.10 -16.09 -12.27
CA SER A 51 6.09 -16.52 -13.24
C SER A 51 6.25 -15.89 -14.62
N MET A 52 7.22 -14.98 -14.79
CA MET A 52 7.33 -14.04 -15.92
C MET A 52 6.12 -13.08 -16.04
N GLY A 53 5.24 -13.05 -15.04
CA GLY A 53 4.09 -12.15 -14.97
C GLY A 53 3.06 -12.38 -16.09
N THR A 54 2.46 -11.29 -16.56
CA THR A 54 1.39 -11.28 -17.56
C THR A 54 1.90 -10.70 -18.88
N ARG A 55 1.36 -11.20 -20.00
CA ARG A 55 1.70 -10.78 -21.37
C ARG A 55 0.69 -9.81 -22.00
N SER A 56 -0.32 -9.38 -21.24
CA SER A 56 -1.37 -8.46 -21.70
C SER A 56 -1.57 -7.34 -20.69
N ALA A 57 -2.01 -6.16 -21.18
CA ALA A 57 -2.32 -5.01 -20.33
C ALA A 57 -3.43 -5.34 -19.32
N ALA A 58 -4.54 -5.94 -19.80
CA ALA A 58 -5.65 -6.38 -18.95
C ALA A 58 -5.21 -7.41 -17.90
N GLY A 59 -4.29 -8.32 -18.24
CA GLY A 59 -3.76 -9.28 -17.27
C GLY A 59 -2.97 -8.59 -16.15
N SER A 60 -2.12 -7.62 -16.51
CA SER A 60 -1.35 -6.83 -15.54
C SER A 60 -2.27 -6.01 -14.63
N GLU A 61 -3.32 -5.42 -15.19
CA GLU A 61 -4.34 -4.68 -14.44
C GLU A 61 -5.08 -5.59 -13.46
N ASN A 62 -5.58 -6.74 -13.92
CA ASN A 62 -6.27 -7.70 -13.06
C ASN A 62 -5.40 -8.15 -11.88
N ILE A 63 -4.13 -8.49 -12.14
CA ILE A 63 -3.19 -8.85 -11.07
C ILE A 63 -3.00 -7.69 -10.08
N GLY A 64 -2.91 -6.44 -10.57
CA GLY A 64 -2.83 -5.26 -9.72
C GLY A 64 -4.06 -5.08 -8.83
N VAL A 65 -5.26 -5.27 -9.39
CA VAL A 65 -6.53 -5.20 -8.64
C VAL A 65 -6.59 -6.28 -7.57
N PHE A 66 -6.35 -7.56 -7.92
CA PHE A 66 -6.38 -8.67 -6.96
C PHE A 66 -5.33 -8.52 -5.86
N ALA A 67 -4.11 -8.10 -6.20
CA ALA A 67 -3.05 -7.86 -5.22
C ALA A 67 -3.43 -6.73 -4.24
N SER A 68 -4.06 -5.66 -4.75
CA SER A 68 -4.52 -4.54 -3.92
C SER A 68 -5.63 -4.98 -2.98
N LEU A 69 -6.63 -5.72 -3.46
CA LEU A 69 -7.72 -6.25 -2.64
C LEU A 69 -7.22 -7.18 -1.54
N ALA A 70 -6.33 -8.12 -1.88
CA ALA A 70 -5.74 -9.04 -0.91
C ALA A 70 -4.90 -8.29 0.14
N GLN A 71 -4.14 -7.26 -0.27
CA GLN A 71 -3.37 -6.44 0.66
C GLN A 71 -4.27 -5.63 1.59
N THR A 72 -5.38 -5.08 1.09
CA THR A 72 -6.35 -4.36 1.91
C THR A 72 -7.00 -5.28 2.93
N ALA A 73 -7.46 -6.48 2.53
CA ALA A 73 -7.99 -7.47 3.46
C ALA A 73 -6.99 -7.79 4.57
N LYS A 74 -5.73 -8.04 4.21
CA LYS A 74 -4.67 -8.31 5.18
C LYS A 74 -4.42 -7.16 6.15
N LEU A 75 -4.52 -5.91 5.69
CA LEU A 75 -4.35 -4.72 6.55
C LEU A 75 -5.53 -4.52 7.51
N GLN A 76 -6.72 -5.00 7.15
CA GLN A 76 -7.92 -4.96 7.99
C GLN A 76 -8.11 -6.23 8.83
N ASP A 77 -7.12 -7.14 8.84
CA ASP A 77 -7.19 -8.47 9.46
C ASP A 77 -8.40 -9.31 9.00
N ALA A 78 -8.85 -9.09 7.76
CA ALA A 78 -9.97 -9.78 7.14
C ALA A 78 -9.52 -11.00 6.32
N SER A 79 -10.38 -12.01 6.24
CA SER A 79 -10.15 -13.19 5.40
C SER A 79 -10.22 -12.82 3.91
N VAL A 80 -9.11 -13.04 3.20
CA VAL A 80 -9.02 -12.81 1.75
C VAL A 80 -10.01 -13.70 0.98
N ILE A 81 -10.23 -14.94 1.45
CA ILE A 81 -11.15 -15.89 0.79
C ILE A 81 -12.58 -15.40 0.93
N GLU A 82 -12.97 -14.95 2.12
CA GLU A 82 -14.32 -14.42 2.36
C GLU A 82 -14.55 -13.12 1.59
N LEU A 83 -13.54 -12.25 1.53
CA LEU A 83 -13.59 -11.03 0.71
C LEU A 83 -13.88 -11.38 -0.75
N PHE A 84 -13.14 -12.32 -1.34
CA PHE A 84 -13.35 -12.69 -2.74
C PHE A 84 -14.66 -13.42 -2.97
N SER A 85 -15.12 -14.24 -2.02
CA SER A 85 -16.45 -14.84 -2.09
C SER A 85 -17.53 -13.75 -2.12
N ALA A 86 -17.46 -12.79 -1.20
CA ALA A 86 -18.42 -11.68 -1.12
C ALA A 86 -18.40 -10.80 -2.38
N LEU A 87 -17.21 -10.52 -2.93
CA LEU A 87 -17.06 -9.74 -4.17
C LEU A 87 -17.66 -10.44 -5.39
N LEU A 88 -17.50 -11.75 -5.50
CA LEU A 88 -17.92 -12.51 -6.69
C LEU A 88 -19.39 -12.93 -6.64
N THR A 89 -19.97 -13.12 -5.46
CA THR A 89 -21.33 -13.66 -5.31
C THR A 89 -22.30 -12.73 -4.59
N GLY A 90 -21.80 -11.69 -3.93
CA GLY A 90 -22.56 -10.85 -3.03
C GLY A 90 -22.80 -9.43 -3.55
N THR A 91 -23.22 -8.57 -2.63
CA THR A 91 -23.41 -7.13 -2.86
C THR A 91 -22.23 -6.33 -2.31
N PRO A 92 -22.02 -5.08 -2.77
CA PRO A 92 -20.99 -4.20 -2.24
C PRO A 92 -21.09 -4.00 -0.71
N ASN A 93 -22.30 -3.92 -0.15
CA ASN A 93 -22.49 -3.76 1.29
C ASN A 93 -22.00 -4.99 2.07
N GLN A 94 -22.33 -6.20 1.61
CA GLN A 94 -21.85 -7.43 2.24
C GLN A 94 -20.33 -7.52 2.21
N THR A 95 -19.72 -7.11 1.10
CA THR A 95 -18.26 -7.06 0.96
C THR A 95 -17.63 -6.09 1.96
N GLN A 96 -18.23 -4.91 2.14
CA GLN A 96 -17.75 -3.91 3.10
C GLN A 96 -17.86 -4.44 4.53
N THR A 97 -18.94 -5.15 4.88
CA THR A 97 -19.07 -5.82 6.17
C THR A 97 -17.93 -6.82 6.38
N VAL A 98 -17.67 -7.72 5.44
CA VAL A 98 -16.54 -8.68 5.54
C VAL A 98 -15.20 -7.96 5.70
N LEU A 99 -15.01 -6.83 5.02
CA LEU A 99 -13.73 -6.11 5.01
C LEU A 99 -13.48 -5.26 6.27
N PHE A 100 -14.52 -4.70 6.89
CA PHE A 100 -14.36 -3.70 7.95
C PHE A 100 -14.95 -4.11 9.31
N ASP A 101 -15.89 -5.07 9.36
CA ASP A 101 -16.65 -5.40 10.58
C ASP A 101 -15.88 -6.30 11.56
N GLY A 102 -14.77 -6.91 11.12
CA GLY A 102 -13.88 -7.73 11.96
C GLY A 102 -12.90 -6.96 12.85
N SER A 103 -12.87 -5.64 12.80
CA SER A 103 -11.89 -4.78 13.48
C SER A 103 -12.23 -4.46 14.96
N GLY A 104 -13.24 -5.14 15.54
CA GLY A 104 -13.85 -4.77 16.82
C GLY A 104 -13.46 -5.55 18.09
N GLU A 105 -12.79 -6.71 18.01
CA GLU A 105 -12.53 -7.53 19.22
C GLU A 105 -11.17 -8.23 19.20
N THR A 106 -10.08 -7.50 19.38
CA THR A 106 -8.90 -8.12 20.02
C THR A 106 -8.99 -7.83 21.51
N GLN A 107 -9.52 -8.81 22.25
CA GLN A 107 -9.52 -8.87 23.70
C GLN A 107 -8.10 -8.63 24.22
N ILE A 108 -7.96 -7.56 25.01
CA ILE A 108 -6.82 -7.34 25.88
C ILE A 108 -6.89 -8.44 26.94
N SER A 109 -5.94 -9.38 26.91
CA SER A 109 -5.65 -10.30 28.01
C SER A 109 -4.18 -10.28 28.35
#